data_AF-A0A9E7K5M7-F1
#
_entry.id   AF-A0A9E7K5M7-F1
#
_cell.length_a   1.000
_cell.length_b   1.000
_cell.length_c   1.000
_cell.angle_alpha   90.00
_cell.angle_beta   90.00
_cell.angle_gamma   90.00
#
_symmetry.space_group_name_H-M   'P 1'
#
loop_
_entity.id
_entity.type
_entity.pdbx_description
1 polymer ?
#
loop_
_entity_poly.entity_id
_entity_poly.type
_entity_poly.pdbx_seq_one_letter_code
_entity_poly.pdbx_strand_id
1 'polypeptide(L)'
;MRAVYGLEPQIEHYGCMVDVLGRAGLLEEVVLLVQSMANDNAVLWGSLLGACFIHGNAKLGESVVDHLVELRPDDGGVYVLLSNIYAARGRWDDARKTRMLMK
;
A
#
# COMPACT_ATOMS: atom_id res chain seq x y z
N MET A 1 -22.51 -1.69 -4.76
CA MET A 1 -22.42 -2.06 -6.19
C MET A 1 -23.10 -3.38 -6.48
N ARG A 2 -22.58 -4.52 -6.02
CA ARG A 2 -23.17 -5.84 -6.34
C ARG A 2 -24.56 -6.09 -5.73
N ALA A 3 -24.71 -5.90 -4.42
CA ALA A 3 -25.96 -6.19 -3.72
C ALA A 3 -27.13 -5.24 -4.08
N VAL A 4 -26.82 -3.98 -4.43
CA VAL A 4 -27.83 -2.93 -4.67
C VAL A 4 -28.13 -2.78 -6.17
N TYR A 5 -27.10 -2.84 -7.02
CA TYR A 5 -27.22 -2.56 -8.46
C TYR A 5 -26.94 -3.79 -9.34
N GLY A 6 -26.56 -4.93 -8.77
CA GLY A 6 -26.19 -6.14 -9.53
C GLY A 6 -24.88 -6.03 -10.30
N LEU A 7 -24.09 -4.96 -10.07
CA LEU A 7 -22.85 -4.69 -10.81
C LEU A 7 -21.63 -5.15 -10.02
N GLU A 8 -20.76 -5.93 -10.67
CA GLU A 8 -19.50 -6.34 -10.07
C GLU A 8 -18.51 -5.16 -10.05
N PRO A 9 -17.94 -4.81 -8.88
CA PRO A 9 -16.99 -3.71 -8.79
C PRO A 9 -15.75 -3.98 -9.66
N GLN A 10 -15.44 -3.03 -10.54
CA GLN A 10 -14.20 -2.99 -11.31
C GLN A 10 -13.06 -2.33 -10.54
N ILE A 11 -11.83 -2.48 -11.02
CA ILE A 11 -10.62 -1.98 -10.36
C ILE A 11 -10.66 -0.47 -10.09
N GLU A 12 -11.27 0.30 -10.99
CA GLU A 12 -11.42 1.75 -10.88
C GLU A 12 -12.28 2.12 -9.66
N HIS A 13 -13.32 1.35 -9.38
CA HIS A 13 -14.18 1.58 -8.21
C HIS A 13 -13.43 1.32 -6.91
N TYR A 14 -12.61 0.27 -6.86
CA TYR A 14 -11.73 0.03 -5.71
C TYR A 14 -10.72 1.17 -5.55
N GLY A 15 -10.12 1.66 -6.65
CA GLY A 15 -9.25 2.84 -6.64
C GLY A 15 -9.90 4.07 -6.00
N CYS A 16 -11.12 4.40 -6.40
CA CYS A 16 -11.87 5.50 -5.80
C CYS A 16 -12.11 5.30 -4.30
N MET A 17 -12.50 4.09 -3.89
CA MET A 17 -12.76 3.79 -2.48
C MET A 17 -11.48 3.84 -1.64
N VAL A 18 -10.36 3.32 -2.15
CA VAL A 18 -9.04 3.38 -1.50
C VAL A 18 -8.58 4.82 -1.31
N ASP A 19 -8.71 5.69 -2.34
CA ASP A 19 -8.35 7.11 -2.22
C ASP A 19 -9.22 7.84 -1.18
N VAL A 20 -10.54 7.65 -1.21
CA VAL A 20 -11.48 8.30 -0.28
C VAL A 20 -11.22 7.85 1.17
N LEU A 21 -11.15 6.54 1.42
CA LEU A 21 -10.93 5.99 2.76
C LEU A 21 -9.51 6.30 3.26
N GLY A 22 -8.52 6.19 2.38
CA GLY A 22 -7.12 6.47 2.68
C GLY A 22 -6.90 7.91 3.12
N ARG A 23 -7.48 8.89 2.41
CA ARG A 23 -7.42 10.31 2.80
C ARG A 23 -8.17 10.61 4.11
N ALA A 24 -9.18 9.82 4.43
CA ALA A 24 -9.92 9.92 5.70
C ALA A 24 -9.18 9.28 6.88
N GLY A 25 -8.04 8.61 6.64
CA GLY A 25 -7.30 7.89 7.68
C GLY A 25 -7.94 6.57 8.11
N LEU A 26 -8.92 6.07 7.36
CA LEU A 26 -9.62 4.81 7.60
C LEU A 26 -8.81 3.64 7.01
N LEU A 27 -7.60 3.44 7.56
CA LEU A 27 -6.60 2.56 6.96
C LEU A 27 -6.97 1.08 7.08
N GLU A 28 -7.59 0.67 8.19
CA GLU A 28 -8.08 -0.69 8.39
C GLU A 28 -9.17 -1.05 7.37
N GLU A 29 -10.08 -0.12 7.06
CA GLU A 29 -11.11 -0.28 6.05
C GLU A 29 -10.51 -0.42 4.66
N VAL A 30 -9.47 0.36 4.36
CA VAL A 30 -8.72 0.20 3.10
C VAL A 30 -8.11 -1.21 3.03
N VAL A 31 -7.44 -1.69 4.09
CA VAL A 31 -6.84 -3.04 4.12
C VAL A 31 -7.87 -4.12 3.83
N LEU A 32 -9.01 -4.09 4.53
CA LEU A 32 -10.09 -5.04 4.31
C LEU A 32 -10.62 -4.98 2.88
N LEU A 33 -10.72 -3.78 2.31
CA LEU A 33 -11.16 -3.59 0.93
C LEU A 33 -10.18 -4.21 -0.06
N VAL A 34 -8.88 -3.91 0.01
CA VAL A 34 -7.89 -4.50 -0.93
C VAL A 34 -7.78 -6.01 -0.77
N GLN A 35 -7.90 -6.54 0.47
CA GLN A 35 -7.89 -7.99 0.72
C GLN A 35 -9.16 -8.70 0.23
N SER A 36 -10.29 -8.00 0.13
CA SER A 36 -11.54 -8.58 -0.39
C SER A 36 -11.53 -8.85 -1.89
N MET A 37 -10.54 -8.32 -2.60
CA MET A 37 -10.42 -8.46 -4.05
C MET A 37 -9.88 -9.84 -4.43
N ALA A 38 -10.43 -10.44 -5.48
CA ALA A 38 -9.95 -11.73 -5.98
C ALA A 38 -8.54 -11.63 -6.60
N ASN A 39 -8.20 -10.48 -7.17
CA ASN A 39 -6.92 -10.23 -7.82
C ASN A 39 -6.17 -9.13 -7.08
N ASP A 40 -4.92 -9.42 -6.79
CA ASP A 40 -4.04 -8.48 -6.13
C ASP A 40 -3.64 -7.33 -7.07
N ASN A 41 -3.53 -6.11 -6.53
CA ASN A 41 -3.23 -4.92 -7.33
C ASN A 41 -2.25 -3.97 -6.62
N ALA A 42 -1.03 -3.93 -7.13
CA ALA A 42 0.05 -3.11 -6.58
C ALA A 42 -0.26 -1.60 -6.56
N VAL A 43 -1.08 -1.08 -7.48
CA VAL A 43 -1.43 0.34 -7.51
C VAL A 43 -2.29 0.72 -6.30
N LEU A 44 -3.20 -0.17 -5.91
CA LEU A 44 -4.05 0.04 -4.73
C LEU A 44 -3.25 -0.06 -3.44
N TRP A 45 -2.35 -1.04 -3.33
CA TRP A 45 -1.42 -1.13 -2.20
C TRP A 45 -0.48 0.07 -2.11
N GLY A 46 0.04 0.56 -3.24
CA GLY A 46 0.83 1.79 -3.28
C GLY A 46 0.04 3.01 -2.80
N SER A 47 -1.25 3.07 -3.11
CA SER A 47 -2.15 4.14 -2.63
C SER A 47 -2.38 4.06 -1.12
N LEU A 48 -2.63 2.86 -0.58
CA LEU A 48 -2.69 2.61 0.87
C LEU A 48 -1.37 3.00 1.56
N LEU A 49 -0.24 2.68 0.95
CA LEU A 49 1.07 3.01 1.50
C LEU A 49 1.29 4.53 1.60
N GLY A 50 0.86 5.28 0.58
CA GLY A 50 0.83 6.74 0.62
C GLY A 50 -0.04 7.26 1.77
N ALA A 51 -1.21 6.66 2.00
CA ALA A 51 -2.07 7.01 3.12
C ALA A 51 -1.41 6.69 4.47
N CYS A 52 -0.75 5.54 4.61
CA CYS A 52 0.02 5.18 5.81
C CYS A 52 1.12 6.20 6.12
N PHE A 53 1.80 6.70 5.08
CA PHE A 53 2.80 7.76 5.21
C PHE A 53 2.18 9.06 5.71
N ILE A 54 1.09 9.53 5.10
CA ILE A 54 0.39 10.77 5.47
C ILE A 54 -0.12 10.73 6.91
N HIS A 55 -0.70 9.60 7.33
CA HIS A 55 -1.27 9.43 8.66
C HIS A 55 -0.26 8.91 9.70
N GLY A 56 1.00 8.73 9.33
CA GLY A 56 2.07 8.32 10.25
C GLY A 56 1.97 6.86 10.73
N ASN A 57 1.14 6.02 10.11
CA ASN A 57 0.96 4.62 10.52
C ASN A 57 2.13 3.75 10.04
N ALA A 58 3.14 3.66 10.91
CA ALA A 58 4.34 2.86 10.75
C ALA A 58 4.08 1.40 10.48
N LYS A 59 3.28 0.86 11.40
CA LYS A 59 2.87 -0.52 11.54
C LYS A 59 2.51 -1.08 10.18
N LEU A 60 1.49 -0.40 9.65
CA LEU A 60 0.85 -0.79 8.43
C LEU A 60 1.71 -0.47 7.20
N GLY A 61 2.39 0.68 7.18
CA GLY A 61 3.26 1.04 6.06
C GLY A 61 4.35 0.01 5.79
N GLU A 62 4.98 -0.53 6.84
CA GLU A 62 5.98 -1.61 6.69
C GLU A 62 5.35 -2.88 6.12
N SER A 63 4.21 -3.32 6.66
CA SER A 63 3.50 -4.51 6.16
C SER A 63 3.05 -4.37 4.70
N VAL A 64 2.59 -3.18 4.30
CA VAL A 64 2.14 -2.92 2.92
C VAL A 64 3.32 -2.95 1.95
N VAL A 65 4.48 -2.44 2.38
CA VAL A 65 5.68 -2.56 1.58
C VAL A 65 6.10 -4.01 1.40
N ASP A 66 6.17 -4.79 2.49
CA ASP A 66 6.62 -6.18 2.39
C ASP A 66 5.77 -6.95 1.37
N HIS A 67 4.46 -6.71 1.40
CA HIS A 67 3.51 -7.22 0.41
C HIS A 67 3.79 -6.73 -1.02
N LEU A 68 4.09 -5.42 -1.19
CA LEU A 68 4.43 -4.85 -2.51
C LEU A 68 5.76 -5.39 -3.07
N VAL A 69 6.74 -5.69 -2.22
CA VAL A 69 8.01 -6.30 -2.64
C VAL A 69 7.78 -7.73 -3.12
N GLU A 70 6.92 -8.49 -2.45
CA GLU A 70 6.51 -9.82 -2.91
C GLU A 70 5.74 -9.76 -4.23
N LEU A 71 4.85 -8.77 -4.40
CA LEU A 71 4.02 -8.61 -5.59
C LEU A 71 4.79 -8.05 -6.80
N ARG A 72 5.76 -7.15 -6.55
CA ARG A 72 6.56 -6.47 -7.58
C ARG A 72 8.04 -6.36 -7.17
N PRO A 73 8.77 -7.48 -7.17
CA PRO A 73 10.17 -7.50 -6.75
C PRO A 73 11.10 -6.69 -7.66
N ASP A 74 10.69 -6.37 -8.88
CA ASP A 74 11.45 -5.60 -9.87
C ASP A 74 11.08 -4.10 -9.92
N ASP A 75 10.11 -3.66 -9.10
CA ASP A 75 9.70 -2.24 -9.06
C ASP A 75 10.58 -1.48 -8.06
N GLY A 76 11.62 -0.82 -8.57
CA GLY A 76 12.54 -0.01 -7.77
C GLY A 76 11.84 1.08 -6.94
N GLY A 77 10.66 1.54 -7.36
CA GLY A 77 9.87 2.54 -6.62
C GLY A 77 9.41 2.04 -5.25
N VAL A 78 9.07 0.75 -5.13
CA VAL A 78 8.65 0.13 -3.87
C VAL A 78 9.78 0.16 -2.85
N TYR A 79 11.00 -0.20 -3.28
CA TYR A 79 12.19 -0.19 -2.42
C TYR A 79 12.60 1.22 -1.99
N VAL A 80 12.44 2.23 -2.87
CA VAL A 80 12.68 3.64 -2.50
C VAL A 80 11.75 4.05 -1.37
N LEU A 81 10.46 3.73 -1.49
CA LEU A 81 9.47 4.13 -0.51
C LEU A 81 9.70 3.44 0.85
N LEU A 82 10.03 2.14 0.83
CA LEU A 82 10.44 1.39 2.02
C LEU A 82 11.66 2.02 2.72
N SER A 83 12.70 2.33 1.95
CA SER A 83 13.91 2.94 2.48
C SER A 83 13.61 4.28 3.15
N ASN A 84 12.73 5.08 2.57
CA ASN A 84 12.31 6.37 3.14
C ASN A 84 11.50 6.19 4.44
N ILE A 85 10.62 5.18 4.50
CA ILE A 85 9.85 4.85 5.71
C ILE A 85 10.79 4.44 6.86
N TYR A 86 11.78 3.59 6.59
CA TYR A 86 12.79 3.21 7.58
C TYR A 86 13.65 4.40 8.03
N ALA A 87 14.11 5.23 7.09
CA ALA A 87 14.89 6.43 7.40
C ALA A 87 14.10 7.43 8.28
N ALA A 88 12.82 7.66 7.98
CA ALA A 88 11.95 8.54 8.76
C ALA A 88 11.76 8.08 10.22
N ARG A 89 12.04 6.80 10.52
CA ARG A 89 11.98 6.21 11.87
C ARG A 89 13.33 6.01 12.54
N GLY A 90 14.40 6.51 11.93
CA GLY A 90 15.76 6.32 12.42
C GLY A 90 16.28 4.88 12.25
N ARG A 91 15.60 4.03 11.48
CA ARG A 91 16.03 2.67 11.15
C ARG A 91 17.00 2.69 9.98
N TRP A 92 18.12 3.39 10.15
CA TRP A 92 19.08 3.66 9.07
C TRP A 92 19.71 2.41 8.46
N ASP A 93 19.91 1.36 9.27
CA ASP A 93 20.47 0.08 8.79
C ASP A 93 19.50 -0.65 7.87
N ASP A 94 18.21 -0.66 8.20
CA ASP A 94 17.18 -1.27 7.35
C ASP A 94 17.01 -0.46 6.06
N ALA A 95 16.99 0.88 6.17
CA ALA A 95 16.97 1.76 4.99
C ALA A 95 18.15 1.50 4.05
N ARG A 96 19.35 1.24 4.58
CA ARG A 96 20.55 0.90 3.82
C ARG A 96 20.43 -0.47 3.15
N LYS A 97 20.01 -1.50 3.89
CA LYS A 97 19.81 -2.86 3.35
C LYS A 97 18.81 -2.85 2.20
N THR A 98 17.68 -2.15 2.36
CA THR A 98 16.67 -1.99 1.31
C THR A 98 17.26 -1.38 0.04
N ARG A 99 18.11 -0.35 0.17
CA ARG A 99 18.79 0.27 -1.00
C ARG A 99 19.76 -0.68 -1.69
N MET A 100 20.36 -1.62 -0.98
CA MET A 100 21.23 -2.64 -1.58
C MET A 100 20.45 -3.70 -2.37
N LEU A 101 19.16 -3.85 -2.10
CA LEU A 101 18.27 -4.77 -2.82
C LEU A 101 17.68 -4.14 -4.10
N MET A 102 17.81 -2.83 -4.26
CA MET A 102 17.43 -2.13 -5.49
C MET A 102 18.37 -2.55 -6.63
N LYS A 103 17.79 -3.05 -7.73
CA LYS A 103 18.52 -3.34 -8.97
C LYS A 103 18.43 -2.18 -9.94
#